data_AF-A0A0J6FPK5-F1
#
_entry.id   AF-A0A0J6FPK5-F1
#
_cell.length_a   1.000
_cell.length_b   1.000
_cell.length_c   1.000
_cell.angle_alpha   90.00
_cell.angle_beta   90.00
_cell.angle_gamma   90.00
#
_symmetry.space_group_name_H-M   'P 1'
#
loop_
_entity.id
_entity.type
_entity.pdbx_description
1 polymer ?
#
loop_
_entity_poly.entity_id
_entity_poly.type
_entity_poly.pdbx_seq_one_letter_code
_entity_poly.pdbx_strand_id
1 'polypeptide(L)'
;MPTDPQDPQTDLAETLHGAAAYNDKGYAWLGHDAQQIADMQQRFQTQLTELAARLGEARLGPALSAAIASGAAACDGSGVYVALCEQLFGSTRVRR
;
A
#
# COMPACT_ATOMS: atom_id res chain seq x y z
N MET A 1 -11.19 3.66 -24.36
CA MET A 1 -12.14 3.23 -23.33
C MET A 1 -12.00 4.17 -22.15
N PRO A 2 -13.09 4.74 -21.59
CA PRO A 2 -12.95 5.53 -20.38
C PRO A 2 -12.69 4.55 -19.24
N THR A 3 -11.54 4.67 -18.59
CA THR A 3 -11.23 3.97 -17.35
C THR A 3 -12.29 4.35 -16.32
N ASP A 4 -12.98 3.34 -15.80
CA ASP A 4 -13.83 3.44 -14.61
C ASP A 4 -13.09 4.28 -13.54
N PRO A 5 -13.76 5.16 -12.77
CA PRO A 5 -13.11 5.82 -11.64
C PRO A 5 -12.49 4.74 -10.73
N GLN A 6 -11.15 4.71 -10.67
CA GLN A 6 -10.39 3.64 -10.02
C GLN A 6 -10.98 3.30 -8.64
N ASP A 7 -11.28 2.02 -8.42
CA ASP A 7 -11.79 1.53 -7.14
C ASP A 7 -10.72 1.75 -6.08
N PRO A 8 -10.96 2.60 -5.06
CA PRO A 8 -9.95 2.92 -4.05
C PRO A 8 -9.48 1.70 -3.27
N GLN A 9 -10.23 0.59 -3.24
CA GLN A 9 -9.77 -0.68 -2.67
C GLN A 9 -8.67 -1.33 -3.51
N THR A 10 -8.83 -1.30 -4.84
CA THR A 10 -7.83 -1.83 -5.77
C THR A 10 -6.56 -0.99 -5.70
N ASP A 11 -6.68 0.34 -5.74
CA ASP A 11 -5.53 1.24 -5.62
C ASP A 11 -4.79 1.05 -4.28
N LEU A 12 -5.52 0.82 -3.18
CA LEU A 12 -4.93 0.53 -1.88
C LEU A 12 -4.12 -0.77 -1.92
N ALA A 13 -4.71 -1.85 -2.44
CA ALA A 13 -4.04 -3.13 -2.56
C ALA A 13 -2.77 -3.04 -3.44
N GLU A 14 -2.86 -2.36 -4.58
CA GLU A 14 -1.71 -2.15 -5.48
C GLU A 14 -0.60 -1.32 -4.80
N THR A 15 -0.97 -0.28 -4.06
CA THR A 15 0.00 0.56 -3.33
C THR A 15 0.71 -0.24 -2.23
N LEU A 16 -0.01 -1.07 -1.48
CA LEU A 16 0.58 -1.96 -0.46
C LEU A 16 1.50 -3.01 -1.08
N HIS A 17 1.11 -3.62 -2.21
CA HIS A 17 1.96 -4.54 -2.96
C HIS A 17 3.24 -3.85 -3.47
N GLY A 18 3.11 -2.62 -3.97
CA GLY A 18 4.25 -1.81 -4.41
C GLY A 18 5.22 -1.49 -3.27
N ALA A 19 4.70 -1.09 -2.11
CA ALA A 19 5.51 -0.86 -0.92
C ALA A 19 6.24 -2.14 -0.47
N ALA A 20 5.52 -3.27 -0.37
CA ALA A 20 6.10 -4.56 0.00
C ALA A 20 7.24 -4.98 -0.95
N ALA A 21 7.01 -4.95 -2.26
CA ALA A 21 8.01 -5.30 -3.25
C ALA A 21 9.23 -4.36 -3.22
N TYR A 22 8.98 -3.06 -3.04
CA TYR A 22 10.04 -2.07 -2.95
C TYR A 22 10.92 -2.27 -1.71
N ASN A 23 10.31 -2.48 -0.54
CA ASN A 23 11.02 -2.58 0.74
C ASN A 23 11.66 -3.96 0.98
N ASP A 24 11.18 -5.05 0.36
CA ASP A 24 11.87 -6.36 0.43
C ASP A 24 13.26 -6.25 -0.20
N LYS A 25 13.32 -5.93 -1.51
CA LYS A 25 14.57 -5.83 -2.29
C LYS A 25 14.55 -4.83 -3.43
N GLY A 26 13.39 -4.23 -3.75
CA GLY A 26 13.27 -3.31 -4.88
C GLY A 26 14.22 -2.11 -4.79
N TYR A 27 14.41 -1.52 -3.60
CA TYR A 27 15.37 -0.43 -3.41
C TYR A 27 16.80 -0.85 -3.77
N ALA A 28 17.19 -2.08 -3.44
CA ALA A 28 18.54 -2.60 -3.68
C ALA A 28 18.76 -2.84 -5.18
N TRP A 29 17.75 -3.36 -5.88
CA TRP A 29 17.80 -3.55 -7.33
C TRP A 29 17.83 -2.25 -8.11
N LEU A 30 17.17 -1.21 -7.60
CA LEU A 30 17.20 0.14 -8.17
C LEU A 30 18.47 0.93 -7.78
N GLY A 31 19.29 0.40 -6.87
CA GLY A 31 20.49 1.07 -6.37
C GLY A 31 20.16 2.36 -5.60
N HIS A 32 19.01 2.44 -4.95
CA HIS A 32 18.60 3.61 -4.20
C HIS A 32 19.40 3.76 -2.90
N ASP A 33 19.83 4.98 -2.62
CA ASP A 33 20.43 5.35 -1.35
C ASP A 33 19.38 5.59 -0.24
N ALA A 34 19.85 5.85 0.98
CA ALA A 34 18.98 6.03 2.14
C ALA A 34 17.98 7.20 1.98
N GLN A 35 18.36 8.27 1.29
CA GLN A 35 17.49 9.42 1.06
C GLN A 35 16.41 9.06 0.04
N GLN A 36 16.78 8.40 -1.06
CA GLN A 36 15.85 7.93 -2.07
C GLN A 36 14.86 6.88 -1.52
N ILE A 37 15.32 6.04 -0.58
CA ILE A 37 14.46 5.10 0.15
C ILE A 37 13.43 5.85 0.99
N ALA A 38 13.88 6.81 1.80
CA ALA A 38 12.98 7.61 2.62
C ALA A 38 11.96 8.39 1.77
N ASP A 39 12.40 8.98 0.65
CA ASP A 39 11.52 9.70 -0.28
C ASP A 39 10.46 8.76 -0.90
N MET A 40 10.84 7.53 -1.26
CA MET A 40 9.90 6.55 -1.81
C MET A 40 8.89 6.08 -0.75
N GLN A 41 9.36 5.75 0.46
CA GLN A 41 8.49 5.37 1.58
C GLN A 41 7.52 6.50 1.94
N GLN A 42 7.96 7.75 1.89
CA GLN A 42 7.10 8.91 2.10
C GLN A 42 6.02 9.03 1.01
N ARG A 43 6.35 8.74 -0.26
CA ARG A 43 5.36 8.72 -1.35
C ARG A 43 4.30 7.64 -1.15
N PHE A 44 4.71 6.42 -0.77
CA PHE A 44 3.76 5.36 -0.42
C PHE A 44 2.87 5.80 0.76
N GLN A 45 3.47 6.40 1.79
CA GLN A 45 2.73 6.86 2.95
C GLN A 45 1.67 7.91 2.60
N THR A 46 2.00 8.89 1.74
CA THR A 46 1.03 9.88 1.26
C THR A 46 -0.13 9.21 0.53
N GLN A 47 0.16 8.31 -0.42
CA GLN A 47 -0.88 7.61 -1.19
C GLN A 47 -1.78 6.74 -0.30
N LEU A 48 -1.19 5.97 0.62
CA LEU A 48 -1.94 5.15 1.57
C LEU A 48 -2.84 6.00 2.47
N THR A 49 -2.35 7.16 2.93
CA THR A 49 -3.13 8.07 3.77
C THR A 49 -4.33 8.66 3.01
N GLU A 50 -4.13 9.07 1.76
CA GLU A 50 -5.21 9.58 0.89
C GLU A 50 -6.27 8.52 0.60
N LEU A 51 -5.83 7.29 0.28
CA LEU A 51 -6.74 6.17 0.05
C LEU A 51 -7.49 5.76 1.32
N ALA A 52 -6.81 5.80 2.48
CA ALA A 52 -7.46 5.53 3.76
C ALA A 52 -8.53 6.56 4.11
N ALA A 53 -8.28 7.85 3.83
CA ALA A 53 -9.28 8.89 4.02
C ALA A 53 -10.50 8.71 3.10
N ARG A 54 -10.30 8.22 1.87
CA ARG A 54 -11.38 7.94 0.91
C ARG A 54 -12.21 6.70 1.28
N LEU A 55 -11.57 5.64 1.78
CA LEU A 55 -12.24 4.40 2.17
C LEU A 55 -12.91 4.48 3.54
N GLY A 56 -12.32 5.25 4.46
CA GLY A 56 -12.76 5.37 5.83
C GLY A 56 -12.33 4.19 6.71
N GLU A 57 -12.13 4.47 7.99
CA GLU A 57 -11.68 3.49 8.99
C GLU A 57 -12.61 2.28 9.11
N ALA A 58 -13.92 2.49 8.99
CA ALA A 58 -14.90 1.40 9.07
C ALA A 58 -14.70 0.32 7.99
N ARG A 59 -14.21 0.68 6.80
CA ARG A 59 -13.94 -0.27 5.71
C ARG A 59 -12.56 -0.89 5.80
N LEU A 60 -11.57 -0.14 6.28
CA LEU A 60 -10.20 -0.62 6.47
C LEU A 60 -10.04 -1.52 7.70
N GLY A 61 -10.91 -1.37 8.69
CA GLY A 61 -10.73 -2.00 9.99
C GLY A 61 -9.56 -1.38 10.79
N PRO A 62 -9.58 -1.55 12.12
CA PRO A 62 -8.68 -0.81 13.02
C PRO A 62 -7.21 -1.16 12.80
N ALA A 63 -6.89 -2.41 12.44
CA ALA A 63 -5.51 -2.86 12.26
C ALA A 63 -4.85 -2.20 11.04
N LEU A 64 -5.53 -2.16 9.89
CA LEU A 64 -4.98 -1.57 8.68
C LEU A 64 -4.96 -0.03 8.77
N SER A 65 -6.00 0.57 9.34
CA SER A 65 -6.03 2.01 9.62
C SER A 65 -4.89 2.45 10.53
N ALA A 66 -4.60 1.71 11.61
CA ALA A 66 -3.48 2.03 12.50
C ALA A 66 -2.12 1.86 11.81
N ALA A 67 -1.97 0.83 10.97
CA ALA A 67 -0.74 0.59 10.22
C ALA A 67 -0.46 1.71 9.21
N ILE A 68 -1.50 2.20 8.52
CA ILE A 68 -1.38 3.35 7.62
C ILE A 68 -1.08 4.62 8.43
N ALA A 69 -1.81 4.88 9.52
CA ALA A 69 -1.61 6.08 10.33
C ALA A 69 -0.20 6.19 10.95
N SER A 70 0.41 5.05 11.30
CA SER A 70 1.76 5.00 11.89
C SER A 70 2.91 4.99 10.87
N GLY A 71 2.61 4.79 9.58
CA GLY A 71 3.64 4.61 8.55
C GLY A 71 4.17 3.19 8.40
N ALA A 72 3.74 2.26 9.26
CA ALA A 72 4.19 0.87 9.23
C ALA A 72 3.89 0.20 7.87
N ALA A 73 2.75 0.51 7.26
CA ALA A 73 2.35 -0.05 5.97
C ALA A 73 3.25 0.42 4.80
N ALA A 74 3.76 1.66 4.84
CA ALA A 74 4.63 2.20 3.79
C ALA A 74 6.05 1.63 3.83
N CYS A 75 6.50 1.17 4.99
CA CYS A 75 7.82 0.60 5.22
C CYS A 75 7.82 -0.94 5.28
N ASP A 76 6.65 -1.57 5.12
CA ASP A 76 6.53 -3.03 5.15
C ASP A 76 7.23 -3.63 3.94
N GLY A 77 8.18 -4.53 4.18
CA GLY A 77 8.83 -5.36 3.15
C GLY A 77 8.39 -6.83 3.20
N SER A 78 7.54 -7.20 4.15
CA SER A 78 7.10 -8.58 4.35
C SER A 78 5.75 -8.90 3.70
N GLY A 79 4.98 -7.86 3.32
CA GLY A 79 3.65 -8.01 2.74
C GLY A 79 2.57 -8.38 3.77
N VAL A 80 2.81 -8.14 5.07
CA VAL A 80 1.83 -8.37 6.13
C VAL A 80 0.58 -7.54 5.91
N TYR A 81 0.73 -6.27 5.52
CA TYR A 81 -0.42 -5.39 5.31
C TYR A 81 -1.12 -5.62 3.97
N VAL A 82 -0.42 -6.20 2.99
CA VAL A 82 -1.03 -6.76 1.79
C VAL A 82 -1.99 -7.88 2.16
N ALA A 83 -1.52 -8.87 2.92
CA ALA A 83 -2.35 -10.00 3.35
C ALA A 83 -3.55 -9.54 4.19
N LEU A 84 -3.37 -8.55 5.06
CA LEU A 84 -4.45 -7.95 5.83
C LEU A 84 -5.50 -7.27 4.92
N CYS A 85 -5.05 -6.51 3.92
CA CYS A 85 -5.93 -5.87 2.95
C CYS A 85 -6.75 -6.90 2.15
N GLU A 86 -6.12 -7.98 1.69
CA GLU A 86 -6.80 -9.08 0.98
C GLU A 86 -7.81 -9.84 1.86
N GLN A 87 -7.59 -9.93 3.17
CA GLN A 87 -8.56 -10.51 4.10
C GLN A 87 -9.82 -9.63 4.25
N LEU A 88 -9.66 -8.31 4.19
CA LEU A 88 -10.75 -7.35 4.38
C LEU A 88 -11.62 -7.20 3.13
N PHE A 89 -10.99 -7.12 1.96
CA PHE A 89 -11.67 -6.84 0.69
C PHE A 89 -11.83 -8.08 -0.20
N GLY A 90 -11.24 -9.21 0.19
CA GLY A 90 -11.09 -10.40 -0.66
C GLY A 90 -9.84 -10.29 -1.54
N SER A 91 -9.27 -11.43 -1.94
CA SER A 91 -8.11 -11.42 -2.84
C SER A 91 -8.50 -10.80 -4.18
N THR A 92 -8.01 -9.60 -4.45
CA THR A 92 -8.04 -8.96 -5.76
C THR A 92 -7.06 -9.68 -6.69
N ARG A 93 -7.29 -10.96 -6.97
CA ARG A 93 -6.60 -11.65 -8.06
C ARG A 93 -7.11 -11.03 -9.35
N VAL A 94 -6.42 -9.98 -9.81
CA VAL A 94 -6.48 -9.54 -11.19
C VAL A 94 -6.12 -10.76 -12.03
N ARG A 95 -7.13 -11.43 -12.60
CA ARG A 95 -6.93 -12.43 -13.65
C ARG A 95 -6.22 -11.70 -14.80
N ARG A 96 -4.92 -11.94 -14.96
CA ARG A 96 -4.24 -11.76 -16.24
C ARG A 96 -4.18 -13.10 -16.95
#